data_AF-A0A976KT65-F1
#
_entry.id   AF-A0A976KT65-F1
#
_cell.length_a   1.000
_cell.length_b   1.000
_cell.length_c   1.000
_cell.angle_alpha   90.00
_cell.angle_beta   90.00
_cell.angle_gamma   90.00
#
_symmetry.space_group_name_H-M   'P 1'
#
loop_
_entity.id
_entity.type
_entity.pdbx_description
1 polymer ?
#
loop_
_entity_poly.entity_id
_entity_poly.type
_entity_poly.pdbx_seq_one_letter_code
_entity_poly.pdbx_strand_id
1 'polypeptide(L)'
;DDDATGDDDDDATGDDDDVGDDDDSSGTGDELDCAQAEVLFVPQQPTVLLLIDQSGSMTRDFDSGVSRWDSLRAALLDTPDGIVPQLELAVRFGLAMYTSFDGNDGGTCPVLTEVPAKLSNFFDIREAFDDADPEDETPTGEALAAVAQSLGVDSTPGDKVIVLATDGAPDTCEAPQAEAGQAVAVAAVTDAHNAGITTFIISVGDEIGDVHLQEMANAGQGVPEGEPDAAFYKATDSGALVGAFEEIVNGLRECVFELDRPVEPGFEHTGLVAIGTDQLVKDDPDGWVLVGDSHVELVGDACKTIQEGEVLISVEFDCEHITPK
;
A
#
# COMPACT_ATOMS: atom_id res chain seq x y z
N ASP A 1 5.68 -67.31 66.67
CA ASP A 1 5.46 -65.87 66.91
C ASP A 1 4.73 -65.33 65.68
N ASP A 2 3.59 -65.90 65.30
CA ASP A 2 2.25 -65.82 65.97
C ASP A 2 1.77 -64.36 65.88
N ASP A 3 0.62 -63.97 65.33
CA ASP A 3 -0.70 -64.59 65.14
C ASP A 3 -1.45 -63.73 64.08
N ALA A 4 -2.16 -64.31 63.11
CA ALA A 4 -3.64 -64.44 63.06
C ALA A 4 -4.40 -63.09 63.13
N THR A 5 -5.25 -62.72 62.17
CA THR A 5 -6.61 -63.25 61.86
C THR A 5 -7.00 -62.79 60.43
N GLY A 6 -7.77 -63.48 59.58
CA GLY A 6 -8.85 -64.46 59.78
C GLY A 6 -10.08 -64.03 58.94
N ASP A 7 -10.77 -65.02 58.37
CA ASP A 7 -12.07 -65.02 57.66
C ASP A 7 -12.00 -64.88 56.12
N ASP A 8 -12.12 -65.96 55.33
CA ASP A 8 -13.29 -66.85 55.06
C ASP A 8 -14.35 -66.10 54.22
N ASP A 9 -14.98 -66.59 53.16
CA ASP A 9 -15.07 -67.91 52.51
C ASP A 9 -15.91 -67.71 51.20
N ASP A 10 -15.98 -68.77 50.40
CA ASP A 10 -17.02 -69.12 49.39
C ASP A 10 -16.98 -68.38 48.03
N ASP A 11 -16.53 -69.00 46.93
CA ASP A 11 -17.02 -70.21 46.25
C ASP A 11 -18.40 -70.01 45.61
N ALA A 12 -18.44 -69.94 44.26
CA ALA A 12 -19.47 -70.56 43.43
C ALA A 12 -19.34 -70.22 41.93
N THR A 13 -18.80 -71.19 41.18
CA THR A 13 -19.43 -71.86 40.01
C THR A 13 -19.90 -71.09 38.77
N GLY A 14 -19.56 -71.65 37.60
CA GLY A 14 -20.26 -71.49 36.31
C GLY A 14 -19.31 -71.00 35.23
N ASP A 15 -18.46 -71.83 34.61
CA ASP A 15 -18.74 -72.93 33.68
C ASP A 15 -19.34 -72.46 32.34
N ASP A 16 -18.73 -73.01 31.28
CA ASP A 16 -19.12 -73.05 29.87
C ASP A 16 -18.87 -71.84 28.95
N ASP A 17 -17.75 -71.94 28.22
CA ASP A 17 -17.71 -72.14 26.76
C ASP A 17 -18.79 -71.40 25.92
N ASP A 18 -18.39 -70.50 25.02
CA ASP A 18 -18.36 -70.81 23.58
C ASP A 18 -17.81 -69.65 22.73
N VAL A 19 -17.00 -70.04 21.74
CA VAL A 19 -16.85 -69.51 20.37
C VAL A 19 -16.76 -68.00 20.13
N GLY A 20 -15.64 -67.62 19.49
CA GLY A 20 -15.32 -66.27 19.08
C GLY A 20 -16.13 -65.71 17.91
N ASP A 21 -15.98 -64.41 17.73
CA ASP A 21 -16.25 -63.70 16.49
C ASP A 21 -15.22 -62.57 16.35
N ASP A 22 -14.68 -62.45 15.15
CA ASP A 22 -13.86 -61.35 14.66
C ASP A 22 -14.72 -60.07 14.55
N ASP A 23 -14.25 -58.94 15.08
CA ASP A 23 -14.59 -57.58 14.63
C ASP A 23 -13.62 -56.61 15.32
N ASP A 24 -12.69 -55.99 14.58
CA ASP A 24 -12.87 -54.78 13.77
C ASP A 24 -12.57 -53.49 14.57
N SER A 25 -11.83 -52.66 13.85
CA SER A 25 -11.34 -51.32 14.10
C SER A 25 -12.12 -50.45 15.09
N SER A 26 -11.39 -49.83 16.02
CA SER A 26 -11.55 -48.40 16.32
C SER A 26 -10.18 -47.90 16.80
N GLY A 27 -9.46 -47.05 16.06
CA GLY A 27 -9.98 -45.85 15.43
C GLY A 27 -10.04 -44.72 16.45
N THR A 28 -8.98 -44.48 17.22
CA THR A 28 -8.72 -43.15 17.77
C THR A 28 -8.29 -42.29 16.58
N GLY A 29 -9.30 -41.78 15.86
CA GLY A 29 -9.13 -40.56 15.10
C GLY A 29 -8.70 -39.50 16.10
N ASP A 30 -7.43 -39.12 16.04
CA ASP A 30 -7.10 -37.74 16.35
C ASP A 30 -7.99 -36.92 15.41
N GLU A 31 -9.06 -36.38 15.98
CA GLU A 31 -9.79 -35.27 15.43
C GLU A 31 -8.76 -34.14 15.33
N LEU A 32 -8.02 -34.15 14.21
CA LEU A 32 -7.26 -33.02 13.72
C LEU A 32 -8.33 -31.97 13.43
N ASP A 33 -8.59 -31.18 14.46
CA ASP A 33 -9.37 -29.95 14.43
C ASP A 33 -8.64 -29.01 13.48
N CYS A 34 -8.85 -29.22 12.18
CA CYS A 34 -8.25 -28.43 11.12
C CYS A 34 -8.99 -27.10 11.10
N ALA A 35 -8.34 -26.08 11.65
CA ALA A 35 -8.76 -24.71 11.50
C ALA A 35 -9.08 -24.45 10.02
N GLN A 36 -10.35 -24.15 9.74
CA GLN A 36 -10.72 -23.35 8.58
C GLN A 36 -9.73 -22.18 8.58
N ALA A 37 -8.85 -22.13 7.59
CA ALA A 37 -8.01 -20.96 7.43
C ALA A 37 -8.93 -19.87 6.88
N GLU A 38 -9.69 -19.23 7.76
CA GLU A 38 -10.13 -17.86 7.54
C GLU A 38 -8.84 -17.04 7.51
N VAL A 39 -8.22 -16.93 6.34
CA VAL A 39 -7.12 -16.00 6.14
C VAL A 39 -7.78 -14.63 6.20
N LEU A 40 -7.79 -14.04 7.39
CA LEU A 40 -8.22 -12.67 7.58
C LEU A 40 -7.14 -11.78 6.98
N PHE A 41 -7.30 -11.51 5.69
CA PHE A 41 -6.41 -10.60 5.02
C PHE A 41 -6.64 -9.20 5.58
N VAL A 42 -5.59 -8.62 6.15
CA VAL A 42 -5.57 -7.20 6.50
C VAL A 42 -4.79 -6.52 5.38
N PRO A 43 -5.47 -5.79 4.46
CA PRO A 43 -4.76 -4.95 3.51
C PRO A 43 -3.73 -4.13 4.25
N GLN A 44 -2.45 -4.28 3.90
CA GLN A 44 -1.43 -3.44 4.48
C GLN A 44 -1.69 -2.02 3.99
N GLN A 45 -2.10 -1.15 4.89
CA GLN A 45 -2.47 0.22 4.55
C GLN A 45 -1.20 0.95 4.10
N PRO A 46 -1.13 1.41 2.84
CA PRO A 46 0.05 2.11 2.38
C PRO A 46 0.19 3.44 3.14
N THR A 47 1.43 3.86 3.32
CA THR A 47 1.78 5.18 3.84
C THR A 47 2.13 6.07 2.66
N VAL A 48 1.28 7.05 2.40
CA VAL A 48 1.43 7.99 1.30
C VAL A 48 1.82 9.34 1.86
N LEU A 49 3.05 9.77 1.59
CA LEU A 49 3.48 11.13 1.84
C LEU A 49 3.25 11.97 0.59
N LEU A 50 2.40 12.97 0.71
CA LEU A 50 2.17 13.98 -0.31
C LEU A 50 3.33 14.99 -0.22
N LEU A 51 4.24 14.99 -1.20
CA LEU A 51 5.33 15.96 -1.28
C LEU A 51 4.93 17.06 -2.27
N ILE A 52 4.61 18.24 -1.74
CA ILE A 52 3.96 19.31 -2.50
C ILE A 52 4.90 20.50 -2.63
N ASP A 53 5.15 20.90 -3.86
CA ASP A 53 5.94 22.07 -4.20
C ASP A 53 5.20 23.37 -3.79
N GLN A 54 5.88 24.23 -3.04
CA GLN A 54 5.43 25.59 -2.72
C GLN A 54 6.24 26.62 -3.51
N SER A 55 6.76 26.30 -4.68
CA SER A 55 7.45 27.31 -5.49
C SER A 55 6.51 28.43 -5.93
N GLY A 56 7.08 29.62 -6.18
CA GLY A 56 6.31 30.78 -6.61
C GLY A 56 5.59 30.57 -7.95
N SER A 57 5.99 29.60 -8.77
CA SER A 57 5.27 29.23 -9.99
C SER A 57 3.90 28.63 -9.73
N MET A 58 3.65 28.06 -8.54
CA MET A 58 2.36 27.49 -8.16
C MET A 58 1.24 28.54 -8.06
N THR A 59 1.56 29.85 -8.07
CA THR A 59 0.55 30.92 -8.21
C THR A 59 0.01 31.08 -9.63
N ARG A 60 0.61 30.42 -10.64
CA ARG A 60 0.14 30.50 -12.02
C ARG A 60 -1.20 29.81 -12.17
N ASP A 61 -2.05 30.39 -13.00
CA ASP A 61 -3.35 29.81 -13.32
C ASP A 61 -3.22 28.72 -14.39
N PHE A 62 -4.04 27.68 -14.27
CA PHE A 62 -4.42 26.88 -15.43
C PHE A 62 -5.32 27.69 -16.37
N ASP A 63 -5.58 27.15 -17.57
CA ASP A 63 -6.49 27.77 -18.56
C ASP A 63 -7.91 28.02 -18.02
N SER A 64 -8.31 27.32 -16.95
CA SER A 64 -9.57 27.51 -16.24
C SER A 64 -9.64 28.80 -15.41
N GLY A 65 -8.51 29.48 -15.18
CA GLY A 65 -8.39 30.66 -14.33
C GLY A 65 -8.32 30.34 -12.83
N VAL A 66 -8.02 29.09 -12.47
CA VAL A 66 -7.75 28.65 -11.09
C VAL A 66 -6.25 28.43 -10.97
N SER A 67 -5.65 28.89 -9.87
CA SER A 67 -4.21 28.68 -9.63
C SER A 67 -3.88 27.20 -9.52
N ARG A 68 -2.64 26.83 -9.83
CA ARG A 68 -2.12 25.47 -9.63
C ARG A 68 -2.21 25.04 -8.18
N TRP A 69 -1.85 25.95 -7.27
CA TRP A 69 -1.99 25.75 -5.83
C TRP A 69 -3.43 25.45 -5.41
N ASP A 70 -4.39 26.29 -5.82
CA ASP A 70 -5.80 26.09 -5.46
C ASP A 70 -6.36 24.81 -6.09
N SER A 71 -5.95 24.48 -7.30
CA SER A 71 -6.36 23.24 -7.98
C SER A 71 -5.81 22.00 -7.27
N LEU A 72 -4.56 22.04 -6.83
CA LEU A 72 -3.92 20.98 -6.07
C LEU A 72 -4.58 20.80 -4.71
N ARG A 73 -4.78 21.91 -4.01
CA ARG A 73 -5.48 21.94 -2.73
C ARG A 73 -6.89 21.35 -2.84
N ALA A 74 -7.65 21.73 -3.87
CA ALA A 74 -8.97 21.18 -4.15
C ALA A 74 -8.93 19.67 -4.43
N ALA A 75 -8.01 19.23 -5.30
CA ALA A 75 -7.85 17.81 -5.63
C ALA A 75 -7.55 16.94 -4.41
N LEU A 76 -6.80 17.49 -3.44
CA LEU A 76 -6.47 16.77 -2.22
C LEU A 76 -7.57 16.86 -1.15
N LEU A 77 -8.22 18.01 -0.98
CA LEU A 77 -8.94 18.35 0.26
C LEU A 77 -10.41 18.77 0.09
N ASP A 78 -10.91 18.96 -1.13
CA ASP A 78 -12.32 19.30 -1.28
C ASP A 78 -13.21 18.19 -0.70
N THR A 79 -14.29 18.55 -0.03
CA THR A 79 -15.18 17.56 0.58
C THR A 79 -16.49 17.46 -0.21
N PRO A 80 -16.94 16.26 -0.60
CA PRO A 80 -16.37 14.95 -0.26
C PRO A 80 -15.34 14.41 -1.27
N ASP A 81 -15.04 15.15 -2.34
CA ASP A 81 -14.44 14.60 -3.56
C ASP A 81 -12.89 14.61 -3.62
N GLY A 82 -12.21 15.18 -2.63
CA GLY A 82 -10.74 15.20 -2.55
C GLY A 82 -10.19 13.83 -2.16
N ILE A 83 -8.97 13.51 -2.62
CA ILE A 83 -8.40 12.16 -2.40
C ILE A 83 -8.20 11.83 -0.91
N VAL A 84 -7.82 12.82 -0.10
CA VAL A 84 -7.57 12.63 1.33
C VAL A 84 -8.86 12.29 2.08
N PRO A 85 -9.95 13.09 2.02
CA PRO A 85 -11.19 12.74 2.73
C PRO A 85 -11.85 11.45 2.22
N GLN A 86 -11.63 11.07 0.96
CA GLN A 86 -12.12 9.79 0.43
C GLN A 86 -11.38 8.58 1.01
N LEU A 87 -10.06 8.67 1.19
CA LEU A 87 -9.22 7.49 1.46
C LEU A 87 -8.51 7.50 2.82
N GLU A 88 -8.66 8.54 3.65
CA GLU A 88 -7.93 8.66 4.93
C GLU A 88 -8.19 7.53 5.94
N LEU A 89 -9.21 6.70 5.73
CA LEU A 89 -9.46 5.51 6.53
C LEU A 89 -8.71 4.26 6.03
N ALA A 90 -8.33 4.23 4.75
CA ALA A 90 -7.63 3.12 4.10
C ALA A 90 -6.14 3.42 3.86
N VAL A 91 -5.76 4.69 3.77
CA VAL A 91 -4.41 5.16 3.46
C VAL A 91 -3.91 6.05 4.59
N ARG A 92 -2.68 5.82 5.03
CA ARG A 92 -2.01 6.68 6.00
C ARG A 92 -1.39 7.87 5.27
N PHE A 93 -2.17 8.94 5.12
CA PHE A 93 -1.66 10.16 4.49
C PHE A 93 -0.77 10.94 5.44
N GLY A 94 0.37 11.39 4.94
CA GLY A 94 1.16 12.49 5.50
C GLY A 94 1.34 13.59 4.46
N LEU A 95 1.86 14.73 4.89
CA LEU A 95 2.14 15.88 4.03
C LEU A 95 3.56 16.38 4.31
N ALA A 96 4.28 16.73 3.26
CA ALA A 96 5.44 17.59 3.32
C ALA A 96 5.28 18.64 2.22
N MET A 97 5.23 19.91 2.59
CA MET A 97 5.29 21.03 1.65
C MET A 97 6.70 21.61 1.67
N TYR A 98 7.27 21.91 0.50
CA TYR A 98 8.67 22.31 0.39
C TYR A 98 8.89 23.57 -0.42
N THR A 99 9.91 24.33 -0.03
CA THR A 99 10.48 25.47 -0.77
C THR A 99 11.89 25.78 -0.25
N SER A 100 12.51 26.85 -0.74
CA SER A 100 13.59 27.56 -0.03
C SER A 100 13.58 29.03 -0.40
N PHE A 101 14.23 29.86 0.42
CA PHE A 101 14.41 31.28 0.14
C PHE A 101 15.87 31.52 -0.21
N ASP A 102 16.21 31.78 -1.49
CA ASP A 102 17.59 31.89 -1.97
C ASP A 102 18.50 30.68 -1.57
N GLY A 103 17.95 29.46 -1.55
CA GLY A 103 18.70 28.25 -1.18
C GLY A 103 19.35 28.35 0.20
N ASN A 104 20.62 27.94 0.30
CA ASN A 104 21.40 28.00 1.55
C ASN A 104 21.72 29.44 2.00
N ASP A 105 21.63 30.44 1.11
CA ASP A 105 21.95 31.83 1.44
C ASP A 105 20.84 32.50 2.26
N GLY A 106 19.57 32.11 2.07
CA GLY A 106 18.46 32.57 2.91
C GLY A 106 18.18 31.69 4.15
N GLY A 107 18.97 30.64 4.36
CA GLY A 107 19.01 29.91 5.63
C GLY A 107 18.79 28.41 5.47
N THR A 108 17.76 27.88 6.16
CA THR A 108 17.44 26.46 6.11
C THR A 108 16.97 26.09 4.70
N CYS A 109 17.58 25.08 4.11
CA CYS A 109 17.16 24.53 2.83
C CYS A 109 17.24 22.98 2.86
N PRO A 110 16.19 22.28 2.41
CA PRO A 110 14.87 22.80 2.07
C PRO A 110 14.14 23.29 3.34
N VAL A 111 13.23 24.25 3.17
CA VAL A 111 12.22 24.57 4.18
C VAL A 111 11.09 23.56 4.01
N LEU A 112 10.75 22.84 5.07
CA LEU A 112 9.68 21.83 5.06
C LEU A 112 8.60 22.17 6.08
N THR A 113 7.35 22.10 5.64
CA THR A 113 6.17 22.05 6.51
C THR A 113 5.63 20.63 6.50
N GLU A 114 5.73 19.93 7.62
CA GLU A 114 5.42 18.50 7.70
C GLU A 114 4.22 18.18 8.58
N VAL A 115 3.36 17.29 8.09
CA VAL A 115 2.32 16.60 8.86
C VAL A 115 2.63 15.11 8.85
N PRO A 116 2.93 14.50 10.02
CA PRO A 116 3.24 13.08 10.10
C PRO A 116 2.13 12.19 9.55
N ALA A 117 2.50 11.10 8.88
CA ALA A 117 1.53 10.21 8.27
C ALA A 117 0.73 9.39 9.30
N LYS A 118 -0.60 9.43 9.19
CA LYS A 118 -1.53 8.62 9.99
C LYS A 118 -2.84 8.39 9.24
N LEU A 119 -3.65 7.47 9.75
CA LEU A 119 -5.06 7.39 9.36
C LEU A 119 -5.82 8.60 9.90
N SER A 120 -6.92 8.93 9.23
CA SER A 120 -7.82 10.02 9.58
C SER A 120 -7.09 11.37 9.70
N ASN A 121 -6.19 11.66 8.75
CA ASN A 121 -5.31 12.82 8.78
C ASN A 121 -5.85 14.05 8.03
N PHE A 122 -7.07 13.99 7.50
CA PHE A 122 -7.65 15.07 6.69
C PHE A 122 -7.59 16.43 7.39
N PHE A 123 -7.97 16.49 8.67
CA PHE A 123 -8.03 17.76 9.40
C PHE A 123 -6.65 18.42 9.57
N ASP A 124 -5.63 17.65 9.93
CA ASP A 124 -4.29 18.18 10.16
C ASP A 124 -3.63 18.59 8.84
N ILE A 125 -3.83 17.80 7.77
CA ILE A 125 -3.35 18.14 6.42
C ILE A 125 -4.04 19.42 5.93
N ARG A 126 -5.35 19.54 6.13
CA ARG A 126 -6.09 20.75 5.75
C ARG A 126 -5.64 21.97 6.53
N GLU A 127 -5.39 21.84 7.84
CA GLU A 127 -4.85 22.94 8.66
C GLU A 127 -3.48 23.40 8.14
N ALA A 128 -2.61 22.47 7.75
CA ALA A 128 -1.32 22.82 7.14
C ALA A 128 -1.50 23.58 5.81
N PHE A 129 -2.44 23.17 4.95
CA PHE A 129 -2.76 23.91 3.71
C PHE A 129 -3.44 25.26 3.94
N ASP A 130 -4.15 25.45 5.07
CA ASP A 130 -4.80 26.71 5.42
C ASP A 130 -3.79 27.79 5.84
N ASP A 131 -2.64 27.36 6.40
CA ASP A 131 -1.56 28.23 6.85
C ASP A 131 -0.42 28.36 5.83
N ALA A 132 -0.54 27.71 4.66
CA ALA A 132 0.48 27.64 3.63
C ALA A 132 0.06 28.32 2.33
N ASP A 133 1.02 28.99 1.69
CA ASP A 133 0.88 29.62 0.39
C ASP A 133 2.04 29.18 -0.52
N PRO A 134 1.96 29.40 -1.84
CA PRO A 134 3.15 29.39 -2.69
C PRO A 134 4.15 30.46 -2.25
N GLU A 135 5.41 30.07 -2.23
CA GLU A 135 6.58 30.82 -1.77
C GLU A 135 7.55 31.07 -2.93
N ASP A 136 8.72 30.43 -2.96
CA ASP A 136 9.87 30.88 -3.75
C ASP A 136 10.46 29.73 -4.60
N GLU A 137 11.53 29.08 -4.14
CA GLU A 137 12.33 28.16 -4.97
C GLU A 137 11.92 26.67 -4.88
N THR A 138 12.49 25.83 -5.75
CA THR A 138 12.10 24.42 -5.99
C THR A 138 13.25 23.41 -5.72
N PRO A 139 13.78 23.29 -4.48
CA PRO A 139 14.87 22.37 -4.15
C PRO A 139 14.38 20.91 -4.02
N THR A 140 13.83 20.37 -5.10
CA THR A 140 13.09 19.09 -5.11
C THR A 140 13.96 17.92 -4.67
N GLY A 141 15.23 17.89 -5.08
CA GLY A 141 16.13 16.79 -4.73
C GLY A 141 16.41 16.71 -3.22
N GLU A 142 16.67 17.86 -2.60
CA GLU A 142 16.90 17.93 -1.16
C GLU A 142 15.61 17.69 -0.37
N ALA A 143 14.46 18.17 -0.86
CA ALA A 143 13.15 17.87 -0.26
C ALA A 143 12.87 16.37 -0.28
N LEU A 144 13.04 15.71 -1.44
CA LEU A 144 12.90 14.25 -1.60
C LEU A 144 13.82 13.48 -0.65
N ALA A 145 15.10 13.86 -0.57
CA ALA A 145 16.06 13.19 0.31
C ALA A 145 15.68 13.31 1.79
N ALA A 146 15.21 14.50 2.22
CA ALA A 146 14.78 14.74 3.59
C ALA A 146 13.53 13.91 3.94
N VAL A 147 12.53 13.87 3.06
CA VAL A 147 11.30 13.12 3.33
C VAL A 147 11.48 11.60 3.18
N ALA A 148 12.35 11.16 2.28
CA ALA A 148 12.70 9.74 2.18
C ALA A 148 13.39 9.26 3.47
N GLN A 149 14.20 10.12 4.10
CA GLN A 149 14.77 9.81 5.42
C GLN A 149 13.70 9.70 6.50
N SER A 150 12.72 10.61 6.53
CA SER A 150 11.65 10.58 7.55
C SER A 150 10.72 9.36 7.38
N LEU A 151 10.41 8.98 6.13
CA LEU A 151 9.66 7.76 5.83
C LEU A 151 10.47 6.48 6.08
N GLY A 152 11.78 6.47 5.78
CA GLY A 152 12.63 5.29 5.94
C GLY A 152 12.84 4.85 7.39
N VAL A 153 12.54 5.73 8.36
CA VAL A 153 12.55 5.38 9.79
C VAL A 153 11.16 5.01 10.34
N ASP A 154 10.08 5.15 9.55
CA ASP A 154 8.75 4.70 9.92
C ASP A 154 8.66 3.18 9.86
N SER A 155 8.53 2.54 11.02
CA SER A 155 8.40 1.08 11.14
C SER A 155 6.96 0.58 10.99
N THR A 156 6.01 1.45 10.67
CA THR A 156 4.62 1.04 10.42
C THR A 156 4.58 0.11 9.19
N PRO A 157 3.95 -1.07 9.28
CA PRO A 157 3.81 -1.97 8.13
C PRO A 157 3.08 -1.33 6.92
N GLY A 158 3.30 -1.91 5.74
CA GLY A 158 2.75 -1.44 4.46
C GLY A 158 3.71 -0.57 3.67
N ASP A 159 3.42 -0.44 2.37
CA ASP A 159 4.27 0.27 1.42
C ASP A 159 4.49 1.72 1.81
N LYS A 160 5.68 2.22 1.50
CA LYS A 160 6.06 3.61 1.67
C LYS A 160 6.08 4.28 0.32
N VAL A 161 5.29 5.33 0.17
CA VAL A 161 5.10 6.00 -1.10
C VAL A 161 5.25 7.51 -0.93
N ILE A 162 5.98 8.11 -1.87
CA ILE A 162 6.02 9.57 -2.05
C ILE A 162 5.24 9.88 -3.32
N VAL A 163 4.28 10.81 -3.22
CA VAL A 163 3.64 11.40 -4.40
C VAL A 163 4.13 12.84 -4.50
N LEU A 164 5.07 13.08 -5.41
CA LEU A 164 5.61 14.41 -5.69
C LEU A 164 4.69 15.15 -6.65
N ALA A 165 4.22 16.33 -6.26
CA ALA A 165 3.51 17.26 -7.13
C ALA A 165 4.28 18.59 -7.23
N THR A 166 4.78 18.91 -8.43
CA THR A 166 5.63 20.08 -8.70
C THR A 166 5.34 20.67 -10.08
N ASP A 167 5.49 21.98 -10.24
CA ASP A 167 5.24 22.70 -11.50
C ASP A 167 6.48 23.35 -12.13
N GLY A 168 7.64 23.20 -11.49
CA GLY A 168 8.90 23.81 -11.87
C GLY A 168 10.01 22.77 -12.08
N ALA A 169 10.93 23.06 -13.00
CA ALA A 169 12.16 22.28 -13.09
C ALA A 169 12.96 22.47 -11.79
N PRO A 170 13.52 21.40 -11.21
CA PRO A 170 14.20 21.49 -9.92
C PRO A 170 15.45 22.36 -9.99
N ASP A 171 15.64 23.17 -8.95
CA ASP A 171 16.91 23.79 -8.60
C ASP A 171 17.55 23.05 -7.42
N THR A 172 18.52 23.68 -6.75
CA THR A 172 19.19 23.07 -5.60
C THR A 172 19.41 24.11 -4.51
N CYS A 173 19.61 23.65 -3.28
CA CYS A 173 19.98 24.51 -2.17
C CYS A 173 21.34 25.23 -2.39
N GLU A 174 22.25 24.62 -3.16
CA GLU A 174 23.57 25.21 -3.48
C GLU A 174 23.54 26.17 -4.68
N ALA A 175 22.58 26.01 -5.58
CA ALA A 175 22.40 26.82 -6.78
C ALA A 175 20.90 27.08 -7.00
N PRO A 176 20.30 27.99 -6.19
CA PRO A 176 18.90 28.38 -6.36
C PRO A 176 18.72 29.10 -7.71
N GLN A 177 17.50 29.09 -8.27
CA GLN A 177 17.11 29.75 -9.53
C GLN A 177 17.80 29.19 -10.79
N ALA A 178 18.63 28.17 -10.65
CA ALA A 178 19.26 27.48 -11.77
C ALA A 178 18.52 26.16 -12.04
N GLU A 179 18.16 25.90 -13.30
CA GLU A 179 17.66 24.58 -13.75
C GLU A 179 18.78 23.52 -13.76
N ALA A 180 19.42 23.32 -12.61
CA ALA A 180 20.57 22.44 -12.40
C ALA A 180 20.27 21.32 -11.38
N GLY A 181 19.05 21.29 -10.82
CA GLY A 181 18.64 20.31 -9.80
C GLY A 181 18.19 18.96 -10.35
N GLN A 182 18.05 18.80 -11.67
CA GLN A 182 17.48 17.59 -12.28
C GLN A 182 18.23 16.32 -11.88
N ALA A 183 19.57 16.35 -11.94
CA ALA A 183 20.39 15.20 -11.55
C ALA A 183 20.30 14.89 -10.04
N VAL A 184 20.13 15.92 -9.21
CA VAL A 184 19.96 15.76 -7.75
C VAL A 184 18.60 15.15 -7.45
N ALA A 185 17.54 15.60 -8.12
CA ALA A 185 16.19 15.05 -8.01
C ALA A 185 16.13 13.57 -8.45
N VAL A 186 16.74 13.22 -9.59
CA VAL A 186 16.83 11.82 -10.05
C VAL A 186 17.61 10.95 -9.06
N ALA A 187 18.73 11.45 -8.51
CA ALA A 187 19.48 10.73 -7.49
C ALA A 187 18.64 10.51 -6.22
N ALA A 188 17.89 11.52 -5.78
CA ALA A 188 17.06 11.43 -4.59
C ALA A 188 15.92 10.40 -4.72
N VAL A 189 15.21 10.36 -5.86
CA VAL A 189 14.19 9.31 -6.09
C VAL A 189 14.80 7.92 -6.25
N THR A 190 16.02 7.82 -6.80
CA THR A 190 16.76 6.55 -6.87
C THR A 190 17.11 6.04 -5.47
N ASP A 191 17.59 6.93 -4.60
CA ASP A 191 17.94 6.60 -3.21
C ASP A 191 16.70 6.24 -2.39
N ALA A 192 15.58 6.94 -2.59
CA ALA A 192 14.30 6.60 -1.99
C ALA A 192 13.84 5.19 -2.40
N HIS A 193 13.89 4.85 -3.69
CA HIS A 193 13.55 3.51 -4.18
C HIS A 193 14.46 2.43 -3.58
N ASN A 194 15.78 2.69 -3.51
CA ASN A 194 16.72 1.77 -2.87
C ASN A 194 16.46 1.57 -1.37
N ALA A 195 15.77 2.50 -0.72
CA ALA A 195 15.30 2.41 0.66
C ALA A 195 13.92 1.73 0.80
N GLY A 196 13.32 1.24 -0.30
CA GLY A 196 11.99 0.63 -0.32
C GLY A 196 10.85 1.64 -0.34
N ILE A 197 11.10 2.86 -0.85
CA ILE A 197 10.10 3.93 -0.95
C ILE A 197 9.84 4.22 -2.43
N THR A 198 8.63 3.90 -2.89
CA THR A 198 8.21 4.16 -4.27
C THR A 198 7.86 5.62 -4.46
N THR A 199 8.31 6.24 -5.55
CA THR A 199 7.98 7.65 -5.85
C THR A 199 7.18 7.79 -7.14
N PHE A 200 6.05 8.49 -7.06
CA PHE A 200 5.21 8.89 -8.21
C PHE A 200 5.37 10.39 -8.49
N ILE A 201 5.36 10.75 -9.77
CA ILE A 201 5.64 12.11 -10.23
C ILE A 201 4.41 12.70 -10.91
N ILE A 202 3.92 13.81 -10.37
CA ILE A 202 2.88 14.64 -10.95
C ILE A 202 3.48 16.00 -11.31
N SER A 203 3.60 16.28 -12.60
CA SER A 203 3.89 17.62 -13.13
C SER A 203 2.60 18.44 -13.15
N VAL A 204 2.54 19.50 -12.35
CA VAL A 204 1.39 20.41 -12.25
C VAL A 204 1.51 21.51 -13.30
N GLY A 205 1.45 21.11 -14.57
CA GLY A 205 1.73 21.96 -15.71
C GLY A 205 2.54 21.21 -16.77
N ASP A 206 3.01 21.94 -17.78
CA ASP A 206 3.77 21.42 -18.91
C ASP A 206 5.21 21.94 -19.01
N GLU A 207 5.65 22.73 -18.01
CA GLU A 207 6.98 23.34 -17.98
C GLU A 207 8.12 22.36 -17.77
N ILE A 208 7.89 21.27 -17.03
CA ILE A 208 8.91 20.25 -16.84
C ILE A 208 8.98 19.37 -18.10
N GLY A 209 10.18 19.23 -18.65
CA GLY A 209 10.40 18.44 -19.85
C GLY A 209 10.16 16.94 -19.62
N ASP A 210 9.42 16.31 -20.53
CA ASP A 210 9.02 14.90 -20.46
C ASP A 210 10.19 13.93 -20.27
N VAL A 211 11.37 14.23 -20.83
CA VAL A 211 12.58 13.42 -20.65
C VAL A 211 12.96 13.33 -19.18
N HIS A 212 12.95 14.45 -18.47
CA HIS A 212 13.31 14.49 -17.06
C HIS A 212 12.23 13.84 -16.19
N LEU A 213 10.95 14.07 -16.50
CA LEU A 213 9.83 13.42 -15.81
C LEU A 213 9.91 11.89 -15.93
N GLN A 214 10.23 11.38 -17.13
CA GLN A 214 10.40 9.94 -17.35
C GLN A 214 11.60 9.38 -16.58
N GLU A 215 12.73 10.09 -16.55
CA GLU A 215 13.89 9.69 -15.75
C GLU A 215 13.54 9.58 -14.26
N MET A 216 12.81 10.57 -13.71
CA MET A 216 12.38 10.54 -12.32
C MET A 216 11.38 9.41 -12.04
N ALA A 217 10.39 9.20 -12.92
CA ALA A 217 9.40 8.14 -12.73
C ALA A 217 10.04 6.75 -12.80
N ASN A 218 10.91 6.51 -13.78
CA ASN A 218 11.64 5.24 -13.90
C ASN A 218 12.54 5.01 -12.69
N ALA A 219 13.29 6.03 -12.26
CA ALA A 219 14.17 5.91 -11.10
C ALA A 219 13.40 5.71 -9.78
N GLY A 220 12.29 6.43 -9.58
CA GLY A 220 11.45 6.36 -8.38
C GLY A 220 10.65 5.07 -8.25
N GLN A 221 10.43 4.35 -9.36
CA GLN A 221 9.74 3.05 -9.39
C GLN A 221 10.69 1.88 -9.71
N GLY A 222 12.00 2.14 -9.82
CA GLY A 222 13.01 1.12 -10.04
C GLY A 222 12.95 0.42 -11.41
N VAL A 223 12.39 1.07 -12.43
CA VAL A 223 12.25 0.51 -13.78
C VAL A 223 13.63 0.29 -14.43
N PRO A 224 14.01 -0.96 -14.75
CA PRO A 224 15.29 -1.25 -15.41
C PRO A 224 15.33 -0.75 -16.85
N GLU A 225 16.56 -0.52 -17.36
CA GLU A 225 16.76 -0.18 -18.77
C GLU A 225 16.22 -1.30 -19.69
N GLY A 226 15.31 -0.93 -20.59
CA GLY A 226 14.72 -1.84 -21.58
C GLY A 226 13.39 -2.48 -21.17
N GLU A 227 12.94 -2.28 -19.93
CA GLU A 227 11.56 -2.56 -19.50
C GLU A 227 10.62 -1.42 -19.91
N PRO A 228 9.29 -1.65 -19.93
CA PRO A 228 8.32 -0.57 -20.15
C PRO A 228 8.49 0.56 -19.13
N ASP A 229 8.44 1.78 -19.64
CA ASP A 229 8.54 3.01 -18.84
C ASP A 229 7.46 3.10 -17.76
N ALA A 230 7.83 3.59 -16.58
CA ALA A 230 6.89 3.96 -15.52
C ALA A 230 6.03 5.15 -15.96
N ALA A 231 4.80 5.20 -15.47
CA ALA A 231 3.94 6.35 -15.68
C ALA A 231 4.45 7.57 -14.91
N PHE A 232 4.51 8.71 -15.59
CA PHE A 232 4.50 10.04 -14.98
C PHE A 232 3.22 10.75 -15.40
N TYR A 233 2.77 11.69 -14.59
CA TYR A 233 1.50 12.38 -14.77
C TYR A 233 1.74 13.83 -15.12
N LYS A 234 1.08 14.34 -16.17
CA LYS A 234 1.03 15.77 -16.46
C LYS A 234 -0.38 16.28 -16.27
N ALA A 235 -0.54 17.18 -15.31
CA ALA A 235 -1.80 17.81 -15.00
C ALA A 235 -1.79 19.26 -15.52
N THR A 236 -2.32 19.47 -16.72
CA THR A 236 -2.44 20.81 -17.33
C THR A 236 -3.75 21.53 -16.96
N ASP A 237 -4.60 20.87 -16.18
CA ASP A 237 -5.84 21.40 -15.64
C ASP A 237 -6.20 20.68 -14.32
N SER A 238 -7.19 21.23 -13.61
CA SER A 238 -7.64 20.70 -12.31
C SER A 238 -8.20 19.27 -12.41
N GLY A 239 -8.84 18.90 -13.52
CA GLY A 239 -9.40 17.56 -13.69
C GLY A 239 -8.33 16.50 -13.91
N ALA A 240 -7.30 16.82 -14.71
CA ALA A 240 -6.13 15.97 -14.90
C ALA A 240 -5.35 15.78 -13.59
N LEU A 241 -5.30 16.80 -12.73
CA LEU A 241 -4.66 16.72 -11.42
C LEU A 241 -5.39 15.76 -10.48
N VAL A 242 -6.72 15.88 -10.40
CA VAL A 242 -7.57 14.94 -9.65
C VAL A 242 -7.38 13.51 -10.16
N GLY A 243 -7.48 13.30 -11.48
CA GLY A 243 -7.33 11.98 -12.08
C GLY A 243 -5.96 11.34 -11.82
N ALA A 244 -4.88 12.13 -11.80
CA ALA A 244 -3.54 11.64 -11.47
C ALA A 244 -3.46 11.13 -10.01
N PHE A 245 -3.95 11.91 -9.04
CA PHE A 245 -3.97 11.47 -7.64
C PHE A 245 -4.87 10.25 -7.43
N GLU A 246 -6.04 10.21 -8.06
CA GLU A 246 -6.94 9.04 -8.01
C GLU A 246 -6.26 7.79 -8.60
N GLU A 247 -5.64 7.89 -9.77
CA GLU A 247 -4.98 6.75 -10.40
C GLU A 247 -3.83 6.22 -9.55
N ILE A 248 -2.96 7.12 -9.05
CA ILE A 248 -1.84 6.73 -8.20
C ILE A 248 -2.35 6.08 -6.91
N VAL A 249 -3.15 6.80 -6.12
CA VAL A 249 -3.47 6.35 -4.75
C VAL A 249 -4.39 5.14 -4.75
N ASN A 250 -5.32 5.02 -5.70
CA ASN A 250 -6.13 3.81 -5.84
C ASN A 250 -5.29 2.62 -6.36
N GLY A 251 -4.31 2.88 -7.23
CA GLY A 251 -3.39 1.86 -7.75
C GLY A 251 -2.45 1.26 -6.70
N LEU A 252 -2.18 1.98 -5.60
CA LEU A 252 -1.36 1.49 -4.49
C LEU A 252 -2.01 0.36 -3.70
N ARG A 253 -3.30 0.14 -3.89
CA ARG A 253 -4.01 -0.93 -3.19
C ARG A 253 -3.81 -2.20 -4.02
N GLU A 254 -2.89 -3.04 -3.55
CA GLU A 254 -2.60 -4.32 -4.17
C GLU A 254 -3.87 -5.18 -4.28
N CYS A 255 -4.05 -5.77 -5.46
CA CYS A 255 -5.07 -6.79 -5.70
C CYS A 255 -4.52 -8.20 -5.54
N VAL A 256 -3.28 -8.32 -5.05
CA VAL A 256 -2.60 -9.58 -4.81
C VAL A 256 -2.53 -9.80 -3.31
N PHE A 257 -2.86 -11.02 -2.91
CA PHE A 257 -3.07 -11.42 -1.53
C PHE A 257 -2.17 -12.62 -1.23
N GLU A 258 -1.16 -12.45 -0.38
CA GLU A 258 -0.34 -13.57 0.09
C GLU A 258 -1.16 -14.48 1.01
N LEU A 259 -1.11 -15.79 0.74
CA LEU A 259 -1.70 -16.83 1.54
C LEU A 259 -0.72 -17.25 2.65
N ASP A 260 -1.24 -17.49 3.85
CA ASP A 260 -0.42 -17.94 4.99
C ASP A 260 0.37 -19.23 4.71
N ARG A 261 -0.16 -20.07 3.80
CA ARG A 261 0.41 -21.34 3.35
C ARG A 261 0.18 -21.55 1.86
N PRO A 262 1.11 -22.24 1.17
CA PRO A 262 0.94 -22.55 -0.24
C PRO A 262 -0.10 -23.67 -0.46
N VAL A 263 -0.87 -23.51 -1.54
CA VAL A 263 -1.85 -24.46 -2.07
C VAL A 263 -1.11 -25.65 -2.70
N GLU A 264 -1.55 -26.87 -2.40
CA GLU A 264 -0.97 -28.06 -3.03
C GLU A 264 -1.24 -28.10 -4.55
N PRO A 265 -0.27 -28.53 -5.37
CA PRO A 265 -0.47 -28.69 -6.80
C PRO A 265 -1.66 -29.58 -7.12
N GLY A 266 -2.57 -29.10 -7.96
CA GLY A 266 -3.80 -29.78 -8.36
C GLY A 266 -5.05 -29.39 -7.56
N PHE A 267 -4.92 -28.59 -6.50
CA PHE A 267 -6.04 -28.15 -5.65
C PHE A 267 -6.39 -26.67 -5.79
N GLU A 268 -5.82 -26.00 -6.79
CA GLU A 268 -6.04 -24.59 -7.09
C GLU A 268 -7.51 -24.28 -7.39
N HIS A 269 -8.27 -25.29 -7.85
CA HIS A 269 -9.69 -25.20 -8.18
C HIS A 269 -10.63 -25.24 -6.97
N THR A 270 -10.11 -25.52 -5.77
CA THR A 270 -10.91 -25.60 -4.54
C THR A 270 -11.10 -24.24 -3.86
N GLY A 271 -10.39 -23.21 -4.32
CA GLY A 271 -10.43 -21.87 -3.75
C GLY A 271 -11.82 -21.24 -3.82
N LEU A 272 -12.29 -20.73 -2.69
CA LEU A 272 -13.48 -19.89 -2.59
C LEU A 272 -13.01 -18.49 -2.19
N VAL A 273 -13.14 -17.54 -3.13
CA VAL A 273 -12.79 -16.14 -2.91
C VAL A 273 -14.06 -15.31 -2.99
N ALA A 274 -14.28 -14.41 -2.04
CA ALA A 274 -15.45 -13.53 -2.03
C ALA A 274 -15.11 -12.12 -1.54
N ILE A 275 -15.87 -11.15 -2.04
CA ILE A 275 -15.89 -9.77 -1.54
C ILE A 275 -17.24 -9.58 -0.82
N GLY A 276 -17.20 -9.40 0.49
CA GLY A 276 -18.41 -9.37 1.31
C GLY A 276 -19.18 -10.70 1.24
N THR A 277 -20.33 -10.70 0.58
CA THR A 277 -21.12 -11.92 0.33
C THR A 277 -21.05 -12.40 -1.11
N ASP A 278 -20.36 -11.66 -1.98
CA ASP A 278 -20.34 -11.90 -3.42
C ASP A 278 -19.14 -12.79 -3.76
N GLN A 279 -19.44 -14.05 -4.12
CA GLN A 279 -18.44 -15.03 -4.48
C GLN A 279 -17.89 -14.76 -5.89
N LEU A 280 -16.57 -14.70 -6.00
CA LEU A 280 -15.85 -14.49 -7.25
C LEU A 280 -15.56 -15.82 -7.94
N VAL A 281 -15.48 -15.76 -9.27
CA VAL A 281 -15.21 -16.93 -10.11
C VAL A 281 -13.71 -17.01 -10.42
N LYS A 282 -13.12 -18.20 -10.26
CA LYS A 282 -11.72 -18.44 -10.61
C LYS A 282 -11.51 -18.31 -12.12
N ASP A 283 -10.44 -17.64 -12.52
CA ASP A 283 -10.03 -17.38 -13.91
C ASP A 283 -11.05 -16.58 -14.73
N ASP A 284 -12.03 -15.93 -14.07
CA ASP A 284 -12.93 -14.98 -14.70
C ASP A 284 -12.24 -13.61 -14.85
N PRO A 285 -12.44 -12.87 -15.97
CA PRO A 285 -11.84 -11.55 -16.17
C PRO A 285 -12.14 -10.54 -15.05
N ASP A 286 -13.27 -10.69 -14.36
CA ASP A 286 -13.71 -9.86 -13.24
C ASP A 286 -13.77 -10.66 -11.92
N GLY A 287 -12.93 -11.70 -11.81
CA GLY A 287 -12.88 -12.63 -10.68
C GLY A 287 -11.51 -12.67 -10.00
N TRP A 288 -10.93 -13.86 -9.88
CA TRP A 288 -9.64 -14.07 -9.23
C TRP A 288 -8.80 -15.16 -9.90
N VAL A 289 -7.48 -15.08 -9.74
CA VAL A 289 -6.51 -16.09 -10.19
C VAL A 289 -5.55 -16.47 -9.06
N LEU A 290 -5.01 -17.68 -9.11
CA LEU A 290 -3.92 -18.08 -8.22
C LEU A 290 -2.58 -17.81 -8.92
N VAL A 291 -1.75 -16.95 -8.34
CA VAL A 291 -0.40 -16.62 -8.82
C VAL A 291 0.61 -17.47 -8.04
N GLY A 292 1.25 -18.40 -8.74
CA GLY A 292 2.08 -19.41 -8.09
C GLY A 292 1.22 -20.35 -7.23
N ASP A 293 1.68 -20.65 -6.01
CA ASP A 293 0.99 -21.49 -5.03
C ASP A 293 0.52 -20.71 -3.80
N SER A 294 0.91 -19.45 -3.65
CA SER A 294 0.83 -18.73 -2.39
C SER A 294 0.22 -17.34 -2.53
N HIS A 295 -0.27 -16.96 -3.70
CA HIS A 295 -0.86 -15.64 -3.92
C HIS A 295 -2.18 -15.76 -4.67
N VAL A 296 -3.21 -15.07 -4.19
CA VAL A 296 -4.47 -14.86 -4.91
C VAL A 296 -4.47 -13.46 -5.49
N GLU A 297 -4.69 -13.31 -6.77
CA GLU A 297 -4.83 -12.02 -7.44
C GLU A 297 -6.30 -11.81 -7.85
N LEU A 298 -6.93 -10.74 -7.38
CA LEU A 298 -8.22 -10.28 -7.90
C LEU A 298 -7.97 -9.53 -9.21
N VAL A 299 -8.82 -9.76 -10.21
CA VAL A 299 -8.68 -9.20 -11.55
C VAL A 299 -9.95 -8.45 -11.97
N GLY A 300 -9.80 -7.50 -12.89
CA GLY A 300 -10.92 -6.73 -13.45
C GLY A 300 -11.73 -5.96 -12.40
N ASP A 301 -13.06 -6.01 -12.51
CA ASP A 301 -13.96 -5.26 -11.63
C ASP A 301 -13.85 -5.69 -10.15
N ALA A 302 -13.41 -6.91 -9.85
CA ALA A 302 -13.15 -7.35 -8.47
C ALA A 302 -12.00 -6.57 -7.84
N CYS A 303 -10.89 -6.43 -8.57
CA CYS A 303 -9.75 -5.60 -8.16
C CYS A 303 -10.17 -4.14 -7.98
N LYS A 304 -10.91 -3.58 -8.93
CA LYS A 304 -11.40 -2.21 -8.85
C LYS A 304 -12.29 -1.98 -7.61
N THR A 305 -13.18 -2.92 -7.32
CA THR A 305 -14.08 -2.86 -6.15
C THR A 305 -13.29 -2.78 -4.85
N ILE A 306 -12.22 -3.58 -4.71
CA ILE A 306 -11.38 -3.48 -3.52
C ILE A 306 -10.62 -2.16 -3.49
N GLN A 307 -10.17 -1.62 -4.63
CA GLN A 307 -9.39 -0.39 -4.68
C GLN A 307 -10.22 0.86 -4.35
N GLU A 308 -11.53 0.83 -4.62
CA GLU A 308 -12.45 1.97 -4.40
C GLU A 308 -13.09 2.00 -3.00
N GLY A 309 -12.91 0.98 -2.15
CA GLY A 309 -13.54 0.99 -0.81
C GLY A 309 -12.98 0.00 0.22
N GLU A 310 -13.45 0.11 1.47
CA GLU A 310 -13.18 -0.88 2.51
C GLU A 310 -14.13 -2.06 2.33
N VAL A 311 -13.59 -3.23 1.99
CA VAL A 311 -14.36 -4.44 1.76
C VAL A 311 -13.73 -5.62 2.47
N LEU A 312 -14.58 -6.48 3.06
CA LEU A 312 -14.15 -7.74 3.64
C LEU A 312 -13.84 -8.72 2.51
N ILE A 313 -12.62 -9.26 2.50
CA ILE A 313 -12.23 -10.30 1.55
C ILE A 313 -12.09 -11.60 2.33
N SER A 314 -12.74 -12.65 1.84
CA SER A 314 -12.58 -14.00 2.37
C SER A 314 -11.93 -14.88 1.30
N VAL A 315 -10.87 -15.57 1.68
CA VAL A 315 -10.19 -16.56 0.85
C VAL A 315 -10.13 -17.87 1.62
N GLU A 316 -10.74 -18.91 1.06
CA GLU A 316 -10.80 -20.25 1.66
C GLU A 316 -10.31 -21.30 0.66
N PHE A 317 -9.55 -22.29 1.13
CA PHE A 317 -9.15 -23.47 0.37
C PHE A 317 -9.46 -24.73 1.19
N ASP A 318 -9.64 -25.87 0.50
CA ASP A 318 -9.92 -27.14 1.17
C ASP A 318 -8.73 -27.59 2.04
N CYS A 319 -9.02 -28.00 3.28
CA CYS A 319 -8.05 -28.20 4.35
C CYS A 319 -7.19 -29.47 4.19
N GLU A 320 -7.59 -30.42 3.35
CA GLU A 320 -6.82 -31.66 3.11
C GLU A 320 -5.58 -31.42 2.20
N HIS A 321 -5.42 -30.21 1.65
CA HIS A 321 -4.55 -29.95 0.50
C HIS A 321 -3.74 -28.64 0.60
N ILE A 322 -3.37 -28.25 1.82
CA ILE A 322 -2.48 -27.11 2.08
C ILE A 322 -1.21 -27.63 2.74
N THR A 323 -0.04 -27.29 2.18
CA THR A 323 1.23 -27.78 2.74
C THR A 323 1.59 -27.04 4.03
N PRO A 324 1.91 -27.76 5.13
CA PRO A 324 2.47 -27.12 6.33
C PRO A 324 3.82 -26.45 6.00
N LYS A 325 4.08 -25.28 6.57
CA LYS A 325 5.42 -24.65 6.55
C LYS A 325 6.46 -25.50 7.29
#